data_AF-A0A6G2Q1R4-F1
#
_entry.id   AF-A0A6G2Q1R4-F1
#
_cell.length_a   1.000
_cell.length_b   1.000
_cell.length_c   1.000
_cell.angle_alpha   90.00
_cell.angle_beta   90.00
_cell.angle_gamma   90.00
#
_symmetry.space_group_name_H-M   'P 1'
#
loop_
_entity.id
_entity.type
_entity.pdbx_description
1 polymer ?
#
loop_
_entity_poly.entity_id
_entity_poly.type
_entity_poly.pdbx_seq_one_letter_code
_entity_poly.pdbx_strand_id
1 'polypeptide(L)'
;MTEASPSEKQPEPTEDQLDFPPVRNGVDYLVSVVDHLHHGKYEYLPRPSRDLKYAVLHLQAAAEVLLKARLQRVHWSLVFKEPGTASLKKFREGDFESCSADATVLRLRQIAGVQISQRDQKALKDLAKDRNALQHYGLTHNAAAIEARTGAVLDFLVRFLGSELLPYLHRKERNAIRSDWRHVEKYVRDIATFSTQRMNRLLSEVKEEGLDECTINCPSCHYLSMVVKPNDGGRCRFCETDFTTKQLIETYYYDPEGAFSVCPNCKKDTFGVEVQVMALKELQLFCFTCTYHQDDPEWLTSPRVEGE
;
A
#
# COMPACT_ATOMS: atom_id res chain seq x y z
N MET A 1 3.07 40.99 45.48
CA MET A 1 2.00 39.99 45.59
C MET A 1 1.29 39.99 44.25
N THR A 2 1.67 39.05 43.38
CA THR A 2 1.16 38.91 42.01
C THR A 2 0.11 37.82 42.00
N GLU A 3 -1.12 38.19 41.69
CA GLU A 3 -2.25 37.28 41.50
C GLU A 3 -2.06 36.46 40.22
N ALA A 4 -2.24 35.15 40.35
CA ALA A 4 -2.18 34.20 39.25
C ALA A 4 -3.52 34.12 38.52
N SER A 5 -3.52 34.28 37.19
CA SER A 5 -4.69 34.04 36.33
C SER A 5 -5.12 32.56 36.37
N PRO A 6 -6.43 32.28 36.32
CA PRO A 6 -6.92 30.91 36.31
C PRO A 6 -6.72 30.27 34.93
N SER A 7 -6.07 29.11 34.92
CA SER A 7 -5.93 28.21 33.79
C SER A 7 -7.31 27.75 33.30
N GLU A 8 -7.72 28.20 32.12
CA GLU A 8 -8.88 27.62 31.41
C GLU A 8 -8.61 26.13 31.12
N LYS A 9 -9.28 25.25 31.86
CA LYS A 9 -9.37 23.84 31.51
C LYS A 9 -10.30 23.71 30.31
N GLN A 10 -9.79 23.17 29.20
CA GLN A 10 -10.63 22.74 28.10
C GLN A 10 -11.63 21.68 28.59
N PRO A 11 -12.92 21.77 28.22
CA PRO A 11 -13.92 20.80 28.63
C PRO A 11 -13.60 19.42 28.05
N GLU A 12 -13.81 18.37 28.85
CA GLU A 12 -13.67 16.99 28.39
C GLU A 12 -14.75 16.69 27.33
N PRO A 13 -14.41 15.99 26.23
CA PRO A 13 -15.36 15.72 25.16
C PRO A 13 -16.44 14.74 25.65
N THR A 14 -17.70 15.13 25.53
CA THR A 14 -18.87 14.28 25.78
C THR A 14 -19.05 13.27 24.64
N GLU A 15 -19.57 12.07 24.94
CA GLU A 15 -19.67 10.92 24.02
C GLU A 15 -20.44 11.18 22.69
N ASP A 16 -21.16 12.30 22.58
CA ASP A 16 -21.94 12.68 21.39
C ASP A 16 -21.22 13.61 20.38
N GLN A 17 -19.95 14.00 20.62
CA GLN A 17 -19.24 14.90 19.70
C GLN A 17 -18.58 14.13 18.53
N LEU A 18 -19.00 14.43 17.30
CA LEU A 18 -18.34 13.92 16.09
C LEU A 18 -16.92 14.50 15.97
N ASP A 19 -15.90 13.63 16.03
CA ASP A 19 -14.49 13.99 15.91
C ASP A 19 -13.79 13.17 14.82
N PHE A 20 -13.69 13.75 13.61
CA PHE A 20 -13.03 13.16 12.44
C PHE A 20 -11.92 14.08 11.92
N PRO A 21 -10.76 14.16 12.62
CA PRO A 21 -9.63 14.93 12.11
C PRO A 21 -9.17 14.37 10.76
N PRO A 22 -8.50 15.19 9.91
CA PRO A 22 -8.28 14.85 8.49
C PRO A 22 -7.70 13.46 8.25
N VAL A 23 -6.68 13.04 9.01
CA VAL A 23 -6.07 11.71 8.81
C VAL A 23 -7.04 10.59 9.19
N ARG A 24 -7.75 10.71 10.31
CA ARG A 24 -8.75 9.72 10.74
C ARG A 24 -9.86 9.61 9.69
N ASN A 25 -10.38 10.74 9.22
CA ASN A 25 -11.41 10.77 8.20
C ASN A 25 -10.93 10.13 6.87
N GLY A 26 -9.71 10.42 6.45
CA GLY A 26 -9.13 9.84 5.25
C GLY A 26 -8.95 8.32 5.35
N VAL A 27 -8.54 7.80 6.52
CA VAL A 27 -8.41 6.35 6.75
C VAL A 27 -9.77 5.68 6.87
N ASP A 28 -10.75 6.34 7.49
CA ASP A 28 -12.15 5.86 7.56
C ASP A 28 -12.75 5.70 6.15
N TYR A 29 -12.52 6.66 5.24
CA TYR A 29 -12.89 6.47 3.83
C TYR A 29 -12.19 5.26 3.20
N LEU A 30 -10.91 4.99 3.52
CA LEU A 30 -10.22 3.80 3.01
C LEU A 30 -10.81 2.51 3.56
N VAL A 31 -11.24 2.47 4.83
CA VAL A 31 -11.99 1.33 5.39
C VAL A 31 -13.24 1.08 4.56
N SER A 32 -14.04 2.13 4.33
CA SER A 32 -15.25 1.99 3.52
C SER A 32 -14.97 1.55 2.08
N VAL A 33 -13.91 2.07 1.44
CA VAL A 33 -13.48 1.61 0.12
C VAL A 33 -13.17 0.12 0.14
N VAL A 34 -12.39 -0.33 1.11
CA VAL A 34 -12.01 -1.74 1.23
C VAL A 34 -13.23 -2.61 1.50
N ASP A 35 -14.17 -2.18 2.34
CA ASP A 35 -15.40 -2.93 2.61
C ASP A 35 -16.30 -3.07 1.38
N HIS A 36 -16.39 -2.03 0.53
CA HIS A 36 -17.09 -2.13 -0.75
C HIS A 36 -16.31 -2.93 -1.80
N LEU A 37 -14.97 -2.96 -1.72
CA LEU A 37 -14.15 -3.62 -2.71
C LEU A 37 -13.86 -5.10 -2.40
N HIS A 38 -13.83 -5.44 -1.12
CA HIS A 38 -13.58 -6.77 -0.59
C HIS A 38 -14.87 -7.59 -0.59
N HIS A 39 -15.02 -8.41 -1.61
CA HIS A 39 -16.00 -9.48 -1.62
C HIS A 39 -15.23 -10.75 -1.26
N GLY A 40 -15.62 -11.46 -0.20
CA GLY A 40 -14.92 -12.66 0.23
C GLY A 40 -14.72 -13.64 -0.94
N LYS A 41 -13.64 -14.42 -0.91
CA LYS A 41 -13.20 -15.34 -1.99
C LYS A 41 -14.25 -16.36 -2.49
N TYR A 42 -15.46 -16.38 -1.94
CA TYR A 42 -16.54 -17.33 -2.21
C TYR A 42 -17.77 -16.73 -2.89
N GLU A 43 -17.77 -15.45 -3.26
CA GLU A 43 -18.85 -14.90 -4.09
C GLU A 43 -18.62 -15.19 -5.57
N TYR A 44 -19.34 -16.19 -6.09
CA TYR A 44 -19.48 -16.48 -7.52
C TYR A 44 -20.33 -15.43 -8.29
N LEU A 45 -20.75 -14.36 -7.62
CA LEU A 45 -21.60 -13.33 -8.19
C LEU A 45 -20.75 -12.13 -8.64
N PRO A 46 -21.06 -11.52 -9.80
CA PRO A 46 -20.41 -10.29 -10.21
C PRO A 46 -20.66 -9.21 -9.14
N ARG A 47 -19.62 -8.41 -8.86
CA ARG A 47 -19.68 -7.29 -7.91
C ARG A 47 -20.92 -6.44 -8.20
N PRO A 48 -21.76 -6.13 -7.20
CA PRO A 48 -22.85 -5.19 -7.38
C PRO A 48 -22.30 -3.85 -7.87
N SER A 49 -22.86 -3.30 -8.94
CA SER A 49 -22.49 -1.99 -9.49
C SER A 49 -22.55 -0.87 -8.44
N ARG A 50 -23.41 -1.06 -7.43
CA ARG A 50 -23.53 -0.19 -6.25
C ARG A 50 -22.23 -0.10 -5.45
N ASP A 51 -21.54 -1.20 -5.21
CA ASP A 51 -20.34 -1.22 -4.39
C ASP A 51 -19.17 -0.54 -5.11
N LEU A 52 -18.99 -0.82 -6.40
CA LEU A 52 -18.00 -0.10 -7.20
C LEU A 52 -18.26 1.41 -7.21
N LYS A 53 -19.53 1.81 -7.32
CA LYS A 53 -19.91 3.23 -7.26
C LYS A 53 -19.44 3.86 -5.94
N TYR A 54 -19.81 3.28 -4.80
CA TYR A 54 -19.45 3.86 -3.50
C TYR A 54 -17.94 3.78 -3.21
N ALA A 55 -17.27 2.71 -3.63
CA ALA A 55 -15.82 2.62 -3.57
C ALA A 55 -15.16 3.79 -4.34
N VAL A 56 -15.61 4.12 -5.55
CA VAL A 56 -15.06 5.26 -6.31
C VAL A 56 -15.33 6.60 -5.61
N LEU A 57 -16.55 6.82 -5.11
CA LEU A 57 -16.89 8.06 -4.40
C LEU A 57 -16.01 8.24 -3.15
N HIS A 58 -15.93 7.20 -2.31
CA HIS A 58 -15.16 7.25 -1.06
C HIS A 58 -13.65 7.28 -1.31
N LEU A 59 -13.15 6.62 -2.37
CA LEU A 59 -11.73 6.67 -2.71
C LEU A 59 -11.30 8.06 -3.17
N GLN A 60 -12.16 8.78 -3.90
CA GLN A 60 -11.87 10.17 -4.25
C GLN A 60 -11.85 11.07 -3.01
N ALA A 61 -12.78 10.88 -2.08
CA ALA A 61 -12.79 11.60 -0.80
C ALA A 61 -11.54 11.30 0.03
N ALA A 62 -11.14 10.02 0.14
CA ALA A 62 -9.90 9.60 0.79
C ALA A 62 -8.67 10.29 0.16
N ALA A 63 -8.57 10.28 -1.18
CA ALA A 63 -7.47 10.91 -1.88
C ALA A 63 -7.37 12.40 -1.57
N GLU A 64 -8.49 13.12 -1.65
CA GLU A 64 -8.51 14.55 -1.38
C GLU A 64 -8.12 14.87 0.07
N VAL A 65 -8.72 14.17 1.03
CA VAL A 65 -8.50 14.42 2.45
C VAL A 65 -7.07 14.09 2.85
N LEU A 66 -6.53 12.93 2.45
CA LEU A 66 -5.19 12.50 2.83
C LEU A 66 -4.10 13.38 2.19
N LEU A 67 -4.23 13.71 0.90
CA LEU A 67 -3.27 14.59 0.22
C LEU A 67 -3.26 15.99 0.86
N LYS A 68 -4.43 16.54 1.19
CA LYS A 68 -4.53 17.83 1.89
C LYS A 68 -4.02 17.75 3.34
N ALA A 69 -4.24 16.64 4.04
CA ALA A 69 -3.69 16.41 5.38
C ALA A 69 -2.15 16.45 5.38
N ARG A 70 -1.51 15.94 4.32
CA ARG A 70 -0.05 16.05 4.16
C ARG A 70 0.40 17.49 3.92
N LEU A 71 -0.34 18.29 3.17
CA LEU A 71 -0.06 19.71 2.99
C LEU A 71 -0.21 20.50 4.29
N GLN A 72 -1.24 20.22 5.09
CA GLN A 72 -1.45 20.89 6.38
C GLN A 72 -0.27 20.68 7.33
N ARG A 73 0.41 19.52 7.24
CA ARG A 73 1.65 19.24 8.00
C ARG A 73 2.84 20.09 7.57
N VAL A 74 2.87 20.58 6.33
CA VAL A 74 3.87 21.55 5.90
C VAL A 74 3.49 22.92 6.42
N HIS A 75 2.28 23.38 6.07
CA HIS A 75 1.70 24.59 6.63
C HIS A 75 0.19 24.62 6.34
N TRP A 76 -0.63 24.95 7.35
CA TRP A 76 -2.09 24.93 7.25
C TRP A 76 -2.66 25.85 6.15
N SER A 77 -2.00 26.97 5.82
CA SER A 77 -2.46 27.87 4.75
C SER A 77 -2.40 27.24 3.35
N LEU A 78 -1.61 26.17 3.16
CA LEU A 78 -1.42 25.54 1.86
C LEU A 78 -2.64 24.76 1.37
N VAL A 79 -3.67 24.56 2.20
CA VAL A 79 -4.94 23.98 1.74
C VAL A 79 -5.94 25.01 1.24
N PHE A 80 -5.69 26.31 1.41
CA PHE A 80 -6.52 27.37 0.82
C PHE A 80 -6.30 27.41 -0.69
N LYS A 81 -7.33 27.74 -1.46
CA LYS A 81 -7.17 28.01 -2.91
C LYS A 81 -6.06 29.03 -3.16
N GLU A 82 -6.04 30.11 -2.39
CA GLU A 82 -4.99 31.13 -2.40
C GLU A 82 -4.33 31.23 -1.01
N PRO A 83 -3.10 30.70 -0.81
CA PRO A 83 -2.47 30.70 0.50
C PRO A 83 -2.24 32.09 1.11
N GLY A 84 -2.10 33.13 0.27
CA GLY A 84 -1.90 34.51 0.72
C GLY A 84 -3.14 35.15 1.36
N THR A 85 -4.33 34.59 1.18
CA THR A 85 -5.57 35.07 1.79
C THR A 85 -5.98 34.28 3.04
N ALA A 86 -5.10 33.37 3.48
CA ALA A 86 -5.40 32.43 4.55
C ALA A 86 -5.58 33.13 5.90
N SER A 87 -6.65 32.74 6.61
CA SER A 87 -6.95 33.20 7.96
C SER A 87 -7.06 32.01 8.90
N LEU A 88 -6.40 32.10 10.06
CA LEU A 88 -6.45 31.03 11.07
C LEU A 88 -7.87 30.83 11.61
N LYS A 89 -8.66 31.90 11.70
CA LYS A 89 -10.08 31.83 12.09
C LYS A 89 -10.87 31.00 11.08
N LYS A 90 -10.81 31.39 9.80
CA LYS A 90 -11.46 30.67 8.69
C LYS A 90 -11.03 29.21 8.60
N PHE A 91 -9.75 28.94 8.80
CA PHE A 91 -9.23 27.57 8.82
C PHE A 91 -9.85 26.72 9.92
N ARG A 92 -9.92 27.25 11.15
CA ARG A 92 -10.50 26.54 12.31
C ARG A 92 -12.01 26.33 12.18
N GLU A 93 -12.70 27.27 11.55
CA GLU A 93 -14.14 27.20 11.28
C GLU A 93 -14.48 26.35 10.04
N GLY A 94 -13.48 25.96 9.24
CA GLY A 94 -13.69 25.27 7.96
C GLY A 94 -14.31 26.16 6.88
N ASP A 95 -14.40 27.47 7.10
CA ASP A 95 -15.04 28.45 6.21
C ASP A 95 -14.02 29.03 5.22
N PHE A 96 -13.61 28.23 4.24
CA PHE A 96 -12.73 28.68 3.16
C PHE A 96 -12.87 27.83 1.90
N GLU A 97 -12.56 28.45 0.75
CA GLU A 97 -12.39 27.70 -0.49
C GLU A 97 -11.05 26.96 -0.47
N SER A 98 -11.11 25.64 -0.47
CA SER A 98 -9.90 24.80 -0.49
C SER A 98 -9.29 24.68 -1.90
N CYS A 99 -8.02 24.34 -1.97
CA CYS A 99 -7.33 24.14 -3.24
C CYS A 99 -7.87 22.92 -4.02
N SER A 100 -7.73 22.97 -5.35
CA SER A 100 -8.08 21.86 -6.23
C SER A 100 -7.14 20.66 -6.05
N ALA A 101 -7.53 19.49 -6.56
CA ALA A 101 -6.67 18.30 -6.56
C ALA A 101 -5.34 18.54 -7.30
N ASP A 102 -5.39 19.19 -8.47
CA ASP A 102 -4.19 19.53 -9.25
C ASP A 102 -3.27 20.48 -8.48
N ALA A 103 -3.83 21.51 -7.83
CA ALA A 103 -3.06 22.43 -6.99
C ALA A 103 -2.48 21.72 -5.76
N THR A 104 -3.21 20.76 -5.19
CA THR A 104 -2.75 19.93 -4.05
C THR A 104 -1.53 19.11 -4.45
N VAL A 105 -1.61 18.36 -5.55
CA VAL A 105 -0.50 17.54 -6.07
C VAL A 105 0.70 18.41 -6.43
N LEU A 106 0.48 19.56 -7.09
CA LEU A 106 1.54 20.49 -7.45
C LEU A 106 2.29 21.00 -6.21
N ARG A 107 1.56 21.42 -5.18
CA ARG A 107 2.15 21.90 -3.91
C ARG A 107 2.88 20.79 -3.17
N LEU A 108 2.35 19.57 -3.15
CA LEU A 108 3.03 18.43 -2.54
C LEU A 108 4.37 18.15 -3.21
N ARG A 109 4.42 18.19 -4.55
CA ARG A 109 5.66 17.99 -5.31
C ARG A 109 6.65 19.15 -5.12
N GLN A 110 6.20 20.38 -5.30
CA GLN A 110 7.09 21.54 -5.37
C GLN A 110 7.50 22.10 -4.00
N ILE A 111 6.63 21.99 -2.99
CA ILE A 111 6.85 22.58 -1.66
C ILE A 111 7.22 21.48 -0.66
N ALA A 112 6.48 20.36 -0.66
CA ALA A 112 6.68 19.30 0.33
C ALA A 112 7.71 18.24 -0.11
N GLY A 113 8.21 18.30 -1.35
CA GLY A 113 9.19 17.34 -1.89
C GLY A 113 8.65 15.93 -2.08
N VAL A 114 7.32 15.74 -2.06
CA VAL A 114 6.70 14.42 -2.17
C VAL A 114 6.81 13.89 -3.58
N GLN A 115 7.28 12.65 -3.71
CA GLN A 115 7.38 11.96 -4.99
C GLN A 115 6.00 11.41 -5.40
N ILE A 116 5.33 12.13 -6.31
CA ILE A 116 4.10 11.67 -6.96
C ILE A 116 4.40 11.50 -8.44
N SER A 117 4.36 10.25 -8.92
CA SER A 117 4.66 9.94 -10.31
C SER A 117 3.59 10.53 -11.25
N GLN A 118 3.95 10.71 -12.53
CA GLN A 118 2.97 11.12 -13.55
C GLN A 118 1.84 10.10 -13.71
N ARG A 119 2.15 8.81 -13.49
CA ARG A 119 1.15 7.72 -13.50
C ARG A 119 0.15 7.88 -12.36
N ASP A 120 0.62 8.13 -11.13
CA ASP A 120 -0.23 8.34 -9.97
C ASP A 120 -1.10 9.61 -10.14
N GLN A 121 -0.50 10.72 -10.60
CA GLN A 121 -1.24 11.96 -10.87
C GLN A 121 -2.33 11.75 -11.93
N LYS A 122 -2.04 11.02 -13.01
CA LYS A 122 -3.03 10.68 -14.03
C LYS A 122 -4.14 9.81 -13.46
N ALA A 123 -3.82 8.80 -12.64
CA ALA A 123 -4.81 7.92 -12.02
C ALA A 123 -5.77 8.71 -11.11
N LEU A 124 -5.25 9.63 -10.28
CA LEU A 124 -6.06 10.53 -9.45
C LEU A 124 -7.02 11.39 -10.29
N LYS A 125 -6.51 11.97 -11.39
CA LYS A 125 -7.30 12.81 -12.29
C LYS A 125 -8.41 12.03 -12.98
N ASP A 126 -8.12 10.81 -13.44
CA ASP A 126 -9.11 9.98 -14.11
C ASP A 126 -10.15 9.43 -13.12
N LEU A 127 -9.76 9.09 -11.88
CA LEU A 127 -10.71 8.74 -10.82
C LEU A 127 -11.67 9.90 -10.50
N ALA A 128 -11.18 11.14 -10.45
CA ALA A 128 -12.04 12.31 -10.24
C ALA A 128 -13.08 12.49 -11.37
N LYS A 129 -12.72 12.18 -12.62
CA LYS A 129 -13.67 12.18 -13.74
C LYS A 129 -14.72 11.08 -13.59
N ASP A 130 -14.30 9.86 -13.22
CA ASP A 130 -15.21 8.74 -12.98
C ASP A 130 -16.21 9.07 -11.87
N ARG A 131 -15.71 9.64 -10.76
CA ARG A 131 -16.53 10.11 -9.63
C ARG A 131 -17.58 11.11 -10.10
N ASN A 132 -17.17 12.14 -10.84
CA ASN A 132 -18.09 13.18 -11.34
C ASN A 132 -19.18 12.58 -12.23
N ALA A 133 -18.82 11.65 -13.11
CA ALA A 133 -19.77 11.04 -14.01
C ALA A 133 -20.69 10.01 -13.33
N LEU A 134 -20.21 9.25 -12.34
CA LEU A 134 -21.06 8.41 -11.49
C LEU A 134 -22.06 9.24 -10.66
N GLN A 135 -21.66 10.42 -10.21
CA GLN A 135 -22.49 11.26 -9.34
C GLN A 135 -23.50 12.10 -10.12
N HIS A 136 -23.16 12.60 -11.31
CA HIS A 136 -23.95 13.64 -11.98
C HIS A 136 -24.50 13.25 -13.37
N TYR A 137 -23.89 12.30 -14.08
CA TYR A 137 -24.15 12.12 -15.52
C TYR A 137 -24.61 10.72 -15.93
N GLY A 138 -24.75 9.78 -14.98
CA GLY A 138 -25.22 8.43 -15.28
C GLY A 138 -24.21 7.63 -16.12
N LEU A 139 -23.00 7.45 -15.59
CA LEU A 139 -21.89 6.76 -16.26
C LEU A 139 -22.30 5.36 -16.80
N THR A 140 -22.14 5.14 -18.12
CA THR A 140 -22.33 3.85 -18.80
C THR A 140 -21.00 3.17 -19.18
N HIS A 141 -19.89 3.61 -18.60
CA HIS A 141 -18.56 3.13 -18.93
C HIS A 141 -18.33 1.66 -18.54
N ASN A 142 -17.31 1.06 -19.15
CA ASN A 142 -16.83 -0.27 -18.82
C ASN A 142 -16.38 -0.34 -17.34
N ALA A 143 -17.10 -1.12 -16.53
CA ALA A 143 -16.83 -1.34 -15.11
C ALA A 143 -15.37 -1.79 -14.85
N ALA A 144 -14.80 -2.65 -15.70
CA ALA A 144 -13.44 -3.13 -15.53
C ALA A 144 -12.39 -2.02 -15.63
N ALA A 145 -12.62 -1.01 -16.49
CA ALA A 145 -11.72 0.14 -16.61
C ALA A 145 -11.76 1.03 -15.35
N ILE A 146 -12.94 1.19 -14.76
CA ILE A 146 -13.12 1.91 -13.50
C ILE A 146 -12.45 1.13 -12.37
N GLU A 147 -12.70 -0.17 -12.25
CA GLU A 147 -12.08 -1.04 -11.23
C GLU A 147 -10.55 -1.01 -11.29
N ALA A 148 -9.96 -1.06 -12.49
CA ALA A 148 -8.52 -0.96 -12.67
C ALA A 148 -7.98 0.40 -12.20
N ARG A 149 -8.67 1.51 -12.50
CA ARG A 149 -8.29 2.85 -12.02
C ARG A 149 -8.45 2.99 -10.51
N THR A 150 -9.54 2.47 -9.94
CA THR A 150 -9.76 2.38 -8.50
C THR A 150 -8.62 1.63 -7.82
N GLY A 151 -8.23 0.46 -8.34
CA GLY A 151 -7.09 -0.30 -7.83
C GLY A 151 -5.76 0.48 -7.89
N ALA A 152 -5.53 1.24 -8.96
CA ALA A 152 -4.32 2.05 -9.11
C ALA A 152 -4.25 3.21 -8.10
N VAL A 153 -5.36 3.92 -7.88
CA VAL A 153 -5.41 4.98 -6.86
C VAL A 153 -5.33 4.39 -5.45
N LEU A 154 -5.92 3.22 -5.21
CA LEU A 154 -5.83 2.55 -3.91
C LEU A 154 -4.38 2.12 -3.60
N ASP A 155 -3.64 1.56 -4.56
CA ASP A 155 -2.19 1.30 -4.40
C ASP A 155 -1.41 2.58 -4.07
N PHE A 156 -1.71 3.67 -4.77
CA PHE A 156 -1.10 4.96 -4.49
C PHE A 156 -1.39 5.46 -3.07
N LEU A 157 -2.64 5.46 -2.61
CA LEU A 157 -2.99 5.99 -1.29
C LEU A 157 -2.42 5.14 -0.15
N VAL A 158 -2.39 3.82 -0.30
CA VAL A 158 -1.76 2.95 0.71
C VAL A 158 -0.27 3.26 0.85
N ARG A 159 0.45 3.42 -0.27
CA ARG A 159 1.86 3.83 -0.25
C ARG A 159 2.04 5.23 0.34
N PHE A 160 1.26 6.19 -0.16
CA PHE A 160 1.32 7.58 0.27
C PHE A 160 1.07 7.69 1.78
N LEU A 161 0.10 6.97 2.32
CA LEU A 161 -0.12 6.97 3.77
C LEU A 161 1.11 6.46 4.52
N GLY A 162 1.64 5.30 4.09
CA GLY A 162 2.81 4.66 4.69
C GLY A 162 4.08 5.52 4.68
N SER A 163 4.36 6.22 3.57
CA SER A 163 5.60 7.01 3.42
C SER A 163 5.46 8.47 3.81
N GLU A 164 4.29 9.09 3.58
CA GLU A 164 4.11 10.54 3.72
C GLU A 164 3.31 10.96 4.95
N LEU A 165 2.50 10.08 5.54
CA LEU A 165 1.63 10.45 6.66
C LEU A 165 1.97 9.72 7.95
N LEU A 166 1.95 8.38 7.95
CA LEU A 166 2.19 7.56 9.14
C LEU A 166 3.48 7.93 9.90
N PRO A 167 4.62 8.18 9.25
CA PRO A 167 5.86 8.51 9.97
C PRO A 167 5.72 9.78 10.80
N TYR A 168 4.95 10.75 10.31
CA TYR A 168 4.77 12.09 10.89
C TYR A 168 3.57 12.20 11.84
N LEU A 169 2.84 11.11 12.12
CA LEU A 169 1.73 11.12 13.08
C LEU A 169 2.27 11.08 14.52
N HIS A 170 1.77 11.95 15.38
CA HIS A 170 2.04 11.84 16.80
C HIS A 170 1.31 10.61 17.39
N ARG A 171 1.73 10.16 18.59
CA ARG A 171 1.24 8.91 19.22
C ARG A 171 -0.29 8.84 19.31
N LYS A 172 -0.96 9.91 19.75
CA LYS A 172 -2.44 9.96 19.85
C LYS A 172 -3.14 9.78 18.49
N GLU A 173 -2.73 10.50 17.45
CA GLU A 173 -3.25 10.33 16.08
C GLU A 173 -3.02 8.91 15.57
N ARG A 174 -1.80 8.39 15.75
CA ARG A 174 -1.43 7.05 15.29
C ARG A 174 -2.26 5.96 15.97
N ASN A 175 -2.52 6.11 17.27
CA ASN A 175 -3.39 5.20 18.01
C ASN A 175 -4.84 5.28 17.56
N ALA A 176 -5.33 6.48 17.23
CA ALA A 176 -6.71 6.71 16.82
C ALA A 176 -7.07 6.02 15.49
N ILE A 177 -6.11 5.88 14.58
CA ILE A 177 -6.34 5.21 13.27
C ILE A 177 -5.87 3.75 13.25
N ARG A 178 -5.33 3.22 14.34
CA ARG A 178 -4.57 1.96 14.34
C ARG A 178 -5.43 0.74 14.02
N SER A 179 -6.68 0.70 14.45
CA SER A 179 -7.62 -0.39 14.10
C SER A 179 -7.97 -0.33 12.61
N ASP A 180 -8.34 0.85 12.15
CA ASP A 180 -8.85 1.13 10.82
C ASP A 180 -7.77 0.88 9.78
N TRP A 181 -6.54 1.35 10.07
CA TRP A 181 -5.40 1.08 9.21
C TRP A 181 -5.06 -0.41 9.13
N ARG A 182 -5.08 -1.15 10.24
CA ARG A 182 -4.88 -2.61 10.23
C ARG A 182 -5.96 -3.33 9.43
N HIS A 183 -7.20 -2.84 9.47
CA HIS A 183 -8.30 -3.35 8.65
C HIS A 183 -8.01 -3.14 7.16
N VAL A 184 -7.63 -1.92 6.77
CA VAL A 184 -7.22 -1.61 5.39
C VAL A 184 -6.06 -2.51 4.94
N GLU A 185 -4.97 -2.59 5.70
CA GLU A 185 -3.80 -3.42 5.36
C GLU A 185 -4.12 -4.90 5.18
N LYS A 186 -5.04 -5.42 5.99
CA LYS A 186 -5.48 -6.81 5.95
C LYS A 186 -6.27 -7.11 4.67
N TYR A 187 -7.32 -6.34 4.42
CA TYR A 187 -8.30 -6.67 3.38
C TYR A 187 -7.97 -6.08 2.01
N VAL A 188 -7.13 -5.05 1.92
CA VAL A 188 -6.73 -4.47 0.64
C VAL A 188 -6.02 -5.49 -0.28
N ARG A 189 -5.34 -6.47 0.30
CA ARG A 189 -4.61 -7.54 -0.42
C ARG A 189 -5.54 -8.52 -1.14
N ASP A 190 -6.78 -8.64 -0.68
CA ASP A 190 -7.79 -9.49 -1.30
C ASP A 190 -8.49 -8.80 -2.48
N ILE A 191 -8.23 -7.52 -2.72
CA ILE A 191 -8.78 -6.78 -3.86
C ILE A 191 -7.93 -7.05 -5.09
N ALA A 192 -8.44 -7.87 -6.02
CA ALA A 192 -7.70 -8.32 -7.20
C ALA A 192 -7.10 -7.17 -8.04
N THR A 193 -7.84 -6.08 -8.25
CA THR A 193 -7.35 -4.94 -9.04
C THR A 193 -6.25 -4.16 -8.31
N PHE A 194 -6.32 -4.02 -6.99
CA PHE A 194 -5.23 -3.46 -6.20
C PHE A 194 -3.97 -4.32 -6.33
N SER A 195 -4.10 -5.62 -6.09
CA SER A 195 -2.95 -6.54 -6.13
C SER A 195 -2.32 -6.60 -7.53
N THR A 196 -3.14 -6.57 -8.58
CA THR A 196 -2.67 -6.49 -9.97
C THR A 196 -1.92 -5.18 -10.24
N GLN A 197 -2.47 -4.03 -9.84
CA GLN A 197 -1.84 -2.73 -10.07
C GLN A 197 -0.53 -2.58 -9.28
N ARG A 198 -0.53 -3.03 -8.02
CA ARG A 198 0.67 -3.08 -7.18
C ARG A 198 1.74 -3.98 -7.79
N MET A 199 1.39 -5.20 -8.21
CA MET A 199 2.36 -6.10 -8.84
C MET A 199 2.90 -5.56 -10.15
N ASN A 200 2.07 -5.01 -11.03
CA ASN A 200 2.54 -4.42 -12.28
C ASN A 200 3.55 -3.29 -12.06
N ARG A 201 3.35 -2.48 -11.01
CA ARG A 201 4.30 -1.44 -10.63
C ARG A 201 5.59 -2.05 -10.08
N LEU A 202 5.49 -2.97 -9.12
CA LEU A 202 6.65 -3.62 -8.49
C LEU A 202 7.51 -4.38 -9.50
N LEU A 203 6.90 -5.04 -10.49
CA LEU A 203 7.61 -5.73 -11.56
C LEU A 203 8.47 -4.77 -12.38
N SER A 204 7.98 -3.56 -12.67
CA SER A 204 8.77 -2.53 -13.35
C SER A 204 9.92 -2.04 -12.46
N GLU A 205 9.64 -1.70 -11.20
CA GLU A 205 10.63 -1.19 -10.25
C GLU A 205 11.77 -2.21 -10.02
N VAL A 206 11.44 -3.48 -9.78
CA VAL A 206 12.44 -4.54 -9.55
C VAL A 206 13.35 -4.74 -10.76
N LYS A 207 12.80 -4.68 -11.98
CA LYS A 207 13.59 -4.80 -13.21
C LYS A 207 14.47 -3.58 -13.46
N GLU A 208 13.96 -2.38 -13.21
CA GLU A 208 14.72 -1.13 -13.31
C GLU A 208 15.87 -1.08 -12.28
N GLU A 209 15.66 -1.65 -11.09
CA GLU A 209 16.69 -1.82 -10.04
C GLU A 209 17.66 -2.98 -10.32
N GLY A 210 17.42 -3.83 -11.33
CA GLY A 210 18.24 -5.02 -11.63
C GLY A 210 18.18 -6.11 -10.54
N LEU A 211 17.03 -6.24 -9.88
CA LEU A 211 16.83 -7.15 -8.74
C LEU A 211 16.00 -8.40 -9.09
N ASP A 212 15.63 -8.58 -10.36
CA ASP A 212 14.77 -9.67 -10.82
C ASP A 212 15.41 -11.07 -10.69
N GLU A 213 16.73 -11.18 -10.77
CA GLU A 213 17.45 -12.45 -10.52
C GLU A 213 17.50 -12.85 -9.03
N CYS A 214 17.23 -11.92 -8.12
CA CYS A 214 17.19 -12.17 -6.67
C CYS A 214 15.78 -12.02 -6.08
N THR A 215 14.77 -11.91 -6.94
CA THR A 215 13.38 -11.77 -6.50
C THR A 215 12.64 -13.10 -6.66
N ILE A 216 12.05 -13.57 -5.57
CA ILE A 216 11.38 -14.87 -5.49
C ILE A 216 9.93 -14.73 -4.98
N ASN A 217 9.19 -15.84 -4.94
CA ASN A 217 7.87 -15.86 -4.30
C ASN A 217 8.01 -15.51 -2.81
N CYS A 218 7.07 -14.72 -2.28
CA CYS A 218 7.04 -14.44 -0.85
C CYS A 218 6.37 -15.59 -0.09
N PRO A 219 6.98 -16.17 0.96
CA PRO A 219 6.32 -17.18 1.78
C PRO A 219 5.02 -16.71 2.45
N SER A 220 4.91 -15.42 2.73
CA SER A 220 3.76 -14.84 3.44
C SER A 220 2.58 -14.48 2.53
N CYS A 221 2.83 -13.96 1.32
CA CYS A 221 1.77 -13.49 0.44
C CYS A 221 1.77 -14.14 -0.95
N HIS A 222 2.69 -15.06 -1.22
CA HIS A 222 2.85 -15.86 -2.44
C HIS A 222 3.11 -15.08 -3.74
N TYR A 223 3.05 -13.75 -3.73
CA TYR A 223 3.48 -12.93 -4.86
C TYR A 223 5.00 -12.98 -5.06
N LEU A 224 5.41 -13.05 -6.32
CA LEU A 224 6.79 -12.98 -6.81
C LEU A 224 7.38 -11.59 -6.56
N SER A 225 7.77 -11.33 -5.32
CA SER A 225 8.04 -9.98 -4.80
C SER A 225 8.99 -9.96 -3.60
N MET A 226 9.53 -11.11 -3.19
CA MET A 226 10.51 -11.22 -2.12
C MET A 226 11.91 -10.94 -2.69
N VAL A 227 12.47 -9.77 -2.39
CA VAL A 227 13.84 -9.43 -2.79
C VAL A 227 14.80 -9.99 -1.75
N VAL A 228 15.60 -10.98 -2.13
CA VAL A 228 16.62 -11.58 -1.29
C VAL A 228 17.90 -10.76 -1.34
N LYS A 229 18.41 -10.38 -0.18
CA LYS A 229 19.68 -9.68 -0.01
C LYS A 229 20.75 -10.65 0.48
N PRO A 230 21.93 -10.70 -0.16
CA PRO A 230 23.01 -11.56 0.28
C PRO A 230 23.33 -11.40 1.76
N ASN A 231 23.36 -12.52 2.50
CA ASN A 231 23.59 -12.62 3.96
C ASN A 231 22.53 -12.00 4.89
N ASP A 232 21.56 -11.24 4.39
CA ASP A 232 20.62 -10.46 5.21
C ASP A 232 19.18 -10.99 5.18
N GLY A 233 18.94 -12.10 4.48
CA GLY A 233 17.59 -12.62 4.25
C GLY A 233 16.89 -11.88 3.12
N GLY A 234 15.63 -11.49 3.29
CA GLY A 234 14.88 -10.79 2.25
C GLY A 234 13.70 -10.00 2.79
N ARG A 235 13.24 -9.05 1.97
CA ARG A 235 12.02 -8.28 2.26
C ARG A 235 11.06 -8.36 1.09
N CYS A 236 9.81 -8.67 1.39
CA CYS A 236 8.75 -8.66 0.39
C CYS A 236 8.37 -7.23 0.02
N ARG A 237 8.51 -6.85 -1.25
CA ARG A 237 8.09 -5.52 -1.75
C ARG A 237 6.57 -5.38 -1.86
N PHE A 238 5.81 -6.48 -1.81
CA PHE A 238 4.34 -6.45 -1.88
C PHE A 238 3.67 -6.32 -0.51
N CYS A 239 3.97 -7.24 0.42
CA CYS A 239 3.36 -7.31 1.75
C CYS A 239 4.22 -6.73 2.86
N GLU A 240 5.44 -6.30 2.53
CA GLU A 240 6.43 -5.67 3.41
C GLU A 240 7.02 -6.56 4.52
N THR A 241 6.62 -7.83 4.59
CA THR A 241 7.18 -8.80 5.54
C THR A 241 8.65 -9.09 5.27
N ASP A 242 9.47 -8.99 6.31
CA ASP A 242 10.87 -9.40 6.34
C ASP A 242 11.02 -10.87 6.71
N PHE A 243 11.99 -11.55 6.09
CA PHE A 243 12.38 -12.91 6.40
C PHE A 243 13.90 -12.98 6.58
N THR A 244 14.35 -13.63 7.64
CA THR A 244 15.77 -13.98 7.79
C THR A 244 16.15 -15.09 6.81
N THR A 245 17.44 -15.22 6.50
CA THR A 245 17.95 -16.34 5.68
C THR A 245 17.52 -17.70 6.26
N LYS A 246 17.52 -17.86 7.58
CA LYS A 246 17.07 -19.09 8.25
C LYS A 246 15.60 -19.41 7.96
N GLN A 247 14.71 -18.42 8.07
CA GLN A 247 13.29 -18.61 7.80
C GLN A 247 13.01 -18.91 6.32
N LEU A 248 13.76 -18.29 5.40
CA LEU A 248 13.66 -18.61 3.97
C LEU A 248 14.08 -20.06 3.70
N ILE A 249 15.17 -20.51 4.30
CA ILE A 249 15.60 -21.91 4.22
C ILE A 249 14.49 -22.80 4.78
N GLU A 250 14.04 -22.59 6.01
CA GLU A 250 12.97 -23.42 6.62
C GLU A 250 11.68 -23.50 5.76
N THR A 251 11.40 -22.50 4.92
CA THR A 251 10.24 -22.50 4.03
C THR A 251 10.49 -23.20 2.69
N TYR A 252 11.68 -23.01 2.11
CA TYR A 252 12.04 -23.50 0.77
C TYR A 252 12.94 -24.75 0.79
N TYR A 253 13.27 -25.23 1.98
CA TYR A 253 14.08 -26.41 2.17
C TYR A 253 13.19 -27.65 2.15
N TYR A 254 13.62 -28.63 1.38
CA TYR A 254 13.04 -29.96 1.33
C TYR A 254 14.17 -30.96 1.59
N ASP A 255 13.97 -31.87 2.55
CA ASP A 255 14.95 -32.91 2.87
C ASP A 255 14.28 -34.26 3.09
N PRO A 256 14.65 -35.26 2.27
CA PRO A 256 14.61 -36.64 2.76
C PRO A 256 16.00 -37.21 3.08
N GLU A 257 17.09 -36.85 2.37
CA GLU A 257 18.44 -37.44 2.51
C GLU A 257 19.64 -36.53 2.08
N GLY A 258 19.64 -35.23 2.39
CA GLY A 258 20.84 -34.41 2.66
C GLY A 258 21.76 -33.93 1.51
N ALA A 259 21.50 -34.23 0.24
CA ALA A 259 22.48 -33.96 -0.84
C ALA A 259 22.49 -32.53 -1.41
N PHE A 260 21.39 -31.76 -1.30
CA PHE A 260 21.22 -30.50 -2.06
C PHE A 260 21.24 -29.21 -1.23
N SER A 261 21.67 -29.28 0.03
CA SER A 261 21.55 -28.17 0.97
C SER A 261 22.71 -27.15 0.89
N VAL A 262 23.89 -27.62 0.44
CA VAL A 262 25.11 -26.81 0.34
C VAL A 262 25.22 -26.12 -1.02
N CYS A 263 25.26 -24.80 -1.03
CA CYS A 263 25.42 -24.02 -2.24
C CYS A 263 26.80 -24.26 -2.89
N PRO A 264 26.88 -24.59 -4.20
CA PRO A 264 28.15 -24.84 -4.87
C PRO A 264 29.04 -23.59 -4.97
N ASN A 265 28.44 -22.40 -4.98
CA ASN A 265 29.15 -21.13 -5.08
C ASN A 265 29.76 -20.69 -3.74
N CYS A 266 28.94 -20.51 -2.69
CA CYS A 266 29.40 -19.97 -1.41
C CYS A 266 29.66 -21.02 -0.32
N LYS A 267 29.42 -22.31 -0.60
CA LYS A 267 29.63 -23.45 0.32
C LYS A 267 28.85 -23.37 1.63
N LYS A 268 27.79 -22.55 1.68
CA LYS A 268 26.89 -22.44 2.83
C LYS A 268 25.67 -23.33 2.65
N ASP A 269 25.16 -23.83 3.77
CA ASP A 269 23.98 -24.68 3.86
C ASP A 269 22.67 -23.88 3.75
N THR A 270 22.48 -23.22 2.60
CA THR A 270 21.39 -22.27 2.37
C THR A 270 20.78 -22.39 0.99
N PHE A 271 20.88 -23.57 0.36
CA PHE A 271 20.38 -23.83 -0.99
C PHE A 271 18.97 -24.41 -0.91
N GLY A 272 17.98 -23.60 -1.30
CA GLY A 272 16.57 -24.00 -1.36
C GLY A 272 16.24 -24.65 -2.69
N VAL A 273 15.17 -25.45 -2.70
CA VAL A 273 14.66 -26.14 -3.89
C VAL A 273 13.34 -25.52 -4.34
N GLU A 274 12.93 -25.80 -5.57
CA GLU A 274 11.63 -25.37 -6.13
C GLU A 274 11.37 -23.86 -6.04
N VAL A 275 12.43 -23.04 -6.14
CA VAL A 275 12.33 -21.59 -5.97
C VAL A 275 12.00 -20.94 -7.31
N GLN A 276 10.82 -20.34 -7.42
CA GLN A 276 10.49 -19.48 -8.56
C GLN A 276 11.26 -18.16 -8.44
N VAL A 277 12.14 -17.89 -9.40
CA VAL A 277 12.87 -16.62 -9.56
C VAL A 277 12.18 -15.76 -10.61
N MET A 278 12.11 -14.45 -10.41
CA MET A 278 11.37 -13.53 -11.30
C MET A 278 11.93 -13.46 -12.72
N ALA A 279 13.25 -13.46 -12.86
CA ALA A 279 13.91 -13.43 -14.16
C ALA A 279 13.73 -14.73 -14.97
N LEU A 280 13.32 -15.83 -14.33
CA LEU A 280 13.36 -17.18 -14.89
C LEU A 280 11.97 -17.82 -14.95
N LYS A 281 11.77 -18.71 -15.92
CA LYS A 281 10.50 -19.43 -16.08
C LYS A 281 10.45 -20.69 -15.23
N GLU A 282 11.54 -21.46 -15.24
CA GLU A 282 11.65 -22.73 -14.53
C GLU A 282 11.97 -22.53 -13.05
N LEU A 283 11.56 -23.50 -12.23
CA LEU A 283 11.91 -23.54 -10.81
C LEU A 283 13.41 -23.77 -10.64
N GLN A 284 14.02 -23.08 -9.69
CA GLN A 284 15.46 -23.07 -9.49
C GLN A 284 15.84 -23.71 -8.15
N LEU A 285 17.06 -24.25 -8.12
CA LEU A 285 17.81 -24.30 -6.87
C LEU A 285 18.32 -22.88 -6.59
N PHE A 286 18.10 -22.33 -5.39
CA PHE A 286 18.42 -20.93 -5.09
C PHE A 286 19.12 -20.77 -3.74
N CYS A 287 20.24 -20.05 -3.71
CA CYS A 287 21.01 -19.81 -2.50
C CYS A 287 20.56 -18.53 -1.79
N PHE A 288 19.97 -18.67 -0.60
CA PHE A 288 19.53 -17.53 0.22
C PHE A 288 20.66 -16.71 0.84
N THR A 289 21.93 -17.12 0.65
CA THR A 289 23.08 -16.34 1.12
C THR A 289 23.79 -15.55 0.02
N CYS A 290 23.96 -16.12 -1.17
CA CYS A 290 24.72 -15.48 -2.24
C CYS A 290 23.92 -15.29 -3.53
N THR A 291 22.61 -15.59 -3.52
CA THR A 291 21.66 -15.48 -4.65
C THR A 291 22.04 -16.27 -5.90
N TYR A 292 23.08 -17.10 -5.82
CA TYR A 292 23.41 -18.08 -6.85
C TYR A 292 22.23 -19.02 -7.05
N HIS A 293 21.87 -19.26 -8.30
CA HIS A 293 20.79 -20.14 -8.67
C HIS A 293 21.15 -20.93 -9.91
N GLN A 294 20.58 -22.11 -10.04
CA GLN A 294 20.74 -22.96 -11.21
C GLN A 294 19.48 -23.79 -11.46
N ASP A 295 19.26 -24.10 -12.73
CA ASP A 295 18.36 -25.14 -13.17
C ASP A 295 19.14 -26.46 -13.14
N ASP A 296 18.62 -27.46 -12.44
CA ASP A 296 19.25 -28.77 -12.33
C ASP A 296 18.16 -29.85 -12.33
N PRO A 297 17.85 -30.48 -13.48
CA PRO A 297 16.75 -31.43 -13.54
C PRO A 297 16.96 -32.71 -12.72
N GLU A 298 18.16 -32.97 -12.18
CA GLU A 298 18.42 -34.16 -11.36
C GLU A 298 17.68 -34.13 -10.02
N TRP A 299 17.45 -32.95 -9.41
CA TRP A 299 16.67 -32.87 -8.17
C TRP A 299 15.19 -33.23 -8.36
N LEU A 300 14.62 -33.03 -9.55
CA LEU A 300 13.23 -33.42 -9.89
C LEU A 300 13.00 -34.94 -9.87
N THR A 301 14.07 -35.72 -9.97
CA THR A 301 14.00 -37.20 -10.00
C THR A 301 14.17 -37.85 -8.63
N SER A 302 14.44 -37.06 -7.58
CA SER A 302 14.48 -37.56 -6.21
C SER A 302 13.06 -37.83 -5.70
N PRO A 303 12.79 -39.01 -5.10
CA PRO A 303 11.44 -39.42 -4.74
C PRO A 303 10.80 -38.43 -3.75
N ARG A 304 9.66 -37.85 -4.16
CA ARG A 304 8.79 -37.08 -3.27
C ARG A 304 8.12 -38.04 -2.30
N VAL A 305 8.41 -37.93 -1.01
CA VAL A 305 7.60 -38.61 0.01
C VAL A 305 6.30 -37.81 0.14
N GLU A 306 5.19 -38.37 -0.36
CA GLU A 306 3.85 -37.90 0.00
C GLU A 306 3.67 -38.17 1.50
N GLY A 307 3.57 -37.10 2.29
CA GLY A 307 3.42 -37.19 3.74
C GLY A 307 2.06 -37.75 4.16
N GLU A 308 2.09 -38.62 5.17
CA GLU A 308 0.95 -39.05 6.00
C GLU A 308 0.25 -37.88 6.71
#